data_AF-A0A847NAK9-F1
#
_entry.id   AF-A0A847NAK9-F1
#
_cell.length_a   1.000
_cell.length_b   1.000
_cell.length_c   1.000
_cell.angle_alpha   90.00
_cell.angle_beta   90.00
_cell.angle_gamma   90.00
#
_symmetry.space_group_name_H-M   'P 1'
#
loop_
_entity.id
_entity.type
_entity.pdbx_description
1 polymer ?
#
loop_
_entity_poly.entity_id
_entity_poly.type
_entity_poly.pdbx_seq_one_letter_code
_entity_poly.pdbx_strand_id
1 'polypeptide(L)'
;MVWVGIIGAEAYIANALSKLIASHPAAQISTFFSESQLSDCTSEKYYKWSMFDAIEKSDIIFNGLPHKNSGSIISEAVKQGKKVIDISDDNSAAMNKGELSASPVYGIPELNKENIMNAFVVSNPSCYCTGAMLGLAPLVHGKLIDMKSVIIDSKAGVTSLSKTDKLVESFLDNNESVKAYKLGRDNHSIEIEQQVGNLFGEKIGVFYTPYIVPMNKGI
;
A
#
# COMPACT_ATOMS: atom_id res chain seq x y z
N MET A 1 16.32 -9.32 17.42
CA MET A 1 14.85 -9.31 17.27
C MET A 1 14.47 -7.93 16.74
N VAL A 2 13.63 -7.85 15.72
CA VAL A 2 13.12 -6.60 15.16
C VAL A 2 11.75 -6.33 15.77
N TRP A 3 11.57 -5.16 16.38
CA TRP A 3 10.30 -4.75 16.96
C TRP A 3 9.46 -4.00 15.93
N VAL A 4 8.20 -4.42 15.78
CA VAL A 4 7.31 -3.95 14.73
C VAL A 4 6.08 -3.26 15.30
N GLY A 5 5.92 -1.98 14.96
CA GLY A 5 4.71 -1.22 15.24
C GLY A 5 3.73 -1.29 14.07
N ILE A 6 2.45 -1.43 14.34
CA ILE A 6 1.38 -1.38 13.33
C ILE A 6 0.40 -0.28 13.74
N ILE A 7 0.21 0.73 12.89
CA ILE A 7 -0.68 1.86 13.16
C ILE A 7 -1.61 2.08 11.98
N GLY A 8 -2.90 2.26 12.26
CA GLY A 8 -3.88 2.68 11.25
C GLY A 8 -4.17 1.63 10.18
N ALA A 9 -3.69 0.40 10.34
CA ALA A 9 -3.93 -0.65 9.35
C ALA A 9 -5.41 -1.04 9.32
N GLU A 10 -5.95 -1.17 8.10
CA GLU A 10 -7.29 -1.73 7.89
C GLU A 10 -7.37 -3.19 8.35
N ALA A 11 -8.57 -3.65 8.72
CA ALA A 11 -8.76 -4.94 9.40
C ALA A 11 -8.15 -6.15 8.66
N TYR A 12 -8.32 -6.23 7.34
CA TYR A 12 -7.78 -7.36 6.56
C TYR A 12 -6.26 -7.33 6.49
N ILE A 13 -5.67 -6.16 6.22
CA ILE A 13 -4.22 -5.97 6.18
C ILE A 13 -3.62 -6.23 7.55
N ALA A 14 -4.20 -5.64 8.60
CA ALA A 14 -3.75 -5.79 9.98
C ALA A 14 -3.74 -7.26 10.44
N ASN A 15 -4.78 -8.03 10.10
CA ASN A 15 -4.86 -9.46 10.44
C ASN A 15 -3.81 -10.28 9.68
N ALA A 16 -3.65 -10.05 8.37
CA ALA A 16 -2.66 -10.76 7.57
C ALA A 16 -1.23 -10.45 8.02
N LEU A 17 -0.93 -9.16 8.19
CA LEU A 17 0.36 -8.66 8.66
C LEU A 17 0.71 -9.20 10.06
N SER A 18 -0.25 -9.18 10.98
CA SER A 18 -0.01 -9.69 12.34
C SER A 18 0.32 -11.18 12.33
N LYS A 19 -0.34 -11.99 11.49
CA LYS A 19 -0.04 -13.42 11.33
C LYS A 19 1.35 -13.65 10.73
N LEU A 20 1.73 -12.84 9.73
CA LEU A 20 3.06 -12.91 9.12
C LEU A 20 4.16 -12.59 10.14
N ILE A 21 4.00 -11.51 10.92
CA ILE A 21 4.98 -11.11 11.94
C ILE A 21 5.03 -12.14 13.07
N ALA A 22 3.88 -12.61 13.57
CA ALA A 22 3.84 -13.62 14.64
C ALA A 22 4.53 -14.94 14.25
N SER A 23 4.61 -15.24 12.95
CA SER A 23 5.29 -16.43 12.43
C SER A 23 6.75 -16.17 12.04
N HIS A 24 7.23 -14.92 12.13
CA HIS A 24 8.55 -14.53 11.67
C HIS A 24 9.61 -14.78 12.76
N PRO A 25 10.70 -15.52 12.48
CA PRO A 25 11.67 -15.95 13.50
C PRO A 25 12.46 -14.79 14.14
N ALA A 26 12.48 -13.63 13.49
CA ALA A 26 13.28 -12.48 13.90
C ALA A 26 12.46 -11.18 14.06
N ALA A 27 11.12 -11.23 14.06
CA ALA A 27 10.28 -10.05 14.21
C ALA A 27 9.16 -10.28 15.22
N GLN A 28 8.80 -9.25 15.98
CA GLN A 28 7.73 -9.31 16.97
C GLN A 28 6.96 -7.99 17.02
N ILE A 29 5.65 -8.06 17.20
CA ILE A 29 4.80 -6.88 17.35
C ILE A 29 5.08 -6.23 18.70
N SER A 30 5.47 -4.96 18.69
CA SER A 30 5.66 -4.11 19.87
C SER A 30 4.41 -3.30 20.21
N THR A 31 3.76 -2.75 19.19
CA THR A 31 2.57 -1.90 19.32
C THR A 31 1.58 -2.16 18.19
N PHE A 32 0.29 -2.09 18.50
CA PHE A 32 -0.78 -2.25 17.53
C PHE A 32 -1.92 -1.26 17.81
N PHE A 33 -2.20 -0.40 16.84
CA PHE A 33 -3.32 0.55 16.87
C PHE A 33 -4.09 0.42 15.56
N SER A 34 -5.33 -0.09 15.61
CA SER A 34 -6.15 -0.21 14.40
C SER A 34 -6.65 1.15 13.92
N GLU A 35 -7.03 1.22 12.65
CA GLU A 35 -7.72 2.39 12.10
C GLU A 35 -8.95 2.77 12.94
N SER A 36 -9.78 1.78 13.32
CA SER A 36 -11.01 2.02 14.10
C SER A 36 -10.73 2.60 15.50
N GLN A 37 -9.68 2.11 16.18
CA GLN A 37 -9.28 2.64 17.48
C GLN A 37 -8.83 4.10 17.39
N LEU A 38 -8.21 4.47 16.27
CA LEU A 38 -7.72 5.82 16.03
C LEU A 38 -8.82 6.75 15.53
N SER A 39 -9.82 6.24 14.79
CA SER A 39 -10.98 7.02 14.34
C SER A 39 -11.98 7.30 15.45
N ASP A 40 -12.18 6.36 16.38
CA ASP A 40 -13.10 6.53 17.52
C ASP A 40 -12.55 7.50 18.57
N CYS A 41 -11.24 7.76 18.54
CA CYS A 41 -10.57 8.70 19.42
C CYS A 41 -10.63 10.12 18.85
N THR A 42 -11.68 10.87 19.20
CA THR A 42 -11.78 12.31 18.90
C THR A 42 -10.74 13.17 19.62
N SER A 43 -9.96 12.60 20.56
CA SER A 43 -8.90 13.32 21.25
C SER A 43 -7.59 13.27 20.47
N GLU A 44 -7.13 14.42 20.00
CA GLU A 44 -5.81 14.62 19.37
C GLU A 44 -4.66 14.07 20.25
N LYS A 45 -4.87 14.05 21.57
CA LYS A 45 -3.93 13.52 22.57
C LYS A 45 -3.71 12.01 22.43
N TYR A 46 -4.77 11.22 22.25
CA TYR A 46 -4.65 9.77 22.08
C TYR A 46 -3.94 9.42 20.78
N TYR A 47 -4.29 10.14 19.70
CA TYR A 47 -3.64 10.00 18.42
C TYR A 47 -2.13 10.27 18.52
N LYS A 48 -1.73 11.40 19.10
CA LYS A 48 -0.31 11.71 19.36
C LYS A 48 0.38 10.66 20.21
N TRP A 49 -0.23 10.23 21.32
CA TRP A 49 0.33 9.20 22.18
C TRP A 49 0.56 7.88 21.43
N SER A 50 -0.40 7.41 20.64
CA SER A 50 -0.26 6.17 19.87
C SER A 50 0.89 6.23 18.86
N MET A 51 1.09 7.37 18.20
CA MET A 51 2.23 7.59 17.30
C MET A 51 3.55 7.54 18.06
N PHE A 52 3.67 8.27 19.17
CA PHE A 52 4.88 8.26 19.99
C PHE A 52 5.21 6.87 20.53
N ASP A 53 4.20 6.17 21.06
CA ASP A 53 4.36 4.82 21.63
C ASP A 53 4.91 3.84 20.59
N ALA A 54 4.38 3.88 19.37
CA ALA A 54 4.86 3.04 18.29
C ALA A 54 6.26 3.40 17.81
N ILE A 55 6.61 4.69 17.71
CA ILE A 55 7.96 5.11 17.32
C ILE A 55 8.99 4.70 18.38
N GLU A 56 8.67 4.90 19.65
CA GLU A 56 9.58 4.60 20.76
C GLU A 56 9.86 3.10 20.87
N LYS A 57 8.82 2.26 20.76
CA LYS A 57 8.89 0.82 21.02
C LYS A 57 9.23 -0.04 19.81
N SER A 58 9.38 0.54 18.62
CA SER A 58 9.55 -0.21 17.37
C SER A 58 10.81 0.17 16.62
N ASP A 59 11.39 -0.78 15.90
CA ASP A 59 12.47 -0.55 14.93
C ASP A 59 11.88 -0.23 13.53
N ILE A 60 10.75 -0.87 13.21
CA ILE A 60 10.01 -0.72 11.96
C ILE A 60 8.54 -0.42 12.25
N ILE A 61 7.95 0.49 11.49
CA ILE A 61 6.54 0.88 11.62
C ILE A 61 5.81 0.59 10.32
N PHE A 62 4.73 -0.18 10.38
CA PHE A 62 3.74 -0.27 9.32
C PHE A 62 2.67 0.81 9.53
N ASN A 63 2.62 1.75 8.59
CA ASN A 63 1.74 2.91 8.65
C ASN A 63 0.58 2.72 7.66
N GLY A 64 -0.65 2.55 8.16
CA GLY A 64 -1.88 2.52 7.37
C GLY A 64 -2.72 3.80 7.52
N LEU A 65 -2.16 4.85 8.12
CA LEU A 65 -2.90 6.08 8.39
C LEU A 65 -3.26 6.83 7.10
N PRO A 66 -4.44 7.48 7.04
CA PRO A 66 -4.79 8.36 5.93
C PRO A 66 -3.79 9.52 5.78
N HIS A 67 -3.63 10.01 4.54
CA HIS A 67 -2.64 11.01 4.14
C HIS A 67 -2.42 12.16 5.14
N LYS A 68 -3.52 12.79 5.61
CA LYS A 68 -3.47 13.95 6.51
C LYS A 68 -2.62 13.73 7.76
N ASN A 69 -2.51 12.50 8.22
CA ASN A 69 -1.78 12.18 9.44
C ASN A 69 -0.58 11.23 9.23
N SER A 70 -0.38 10.75 8.00
CA SER A 70 0.73 9.85 7.63
C SER A 70 2.08 10.58 7.59
N GLY A 71 2.12 11.80 7.06
CA GLY A 71 3.38 12.55 6.89
C GLY A 71 4.12 12.87 8.19
N SER A 72 3.38 13.13 9.28
CA SER A 72 3.97 13.48 10.58
C SER A 72 4.64 12.28 11.25
N ILE A 73 3.99 11.11 11.24
CA ILE A 73 4.58 9.88 11.79
C ILE A 73 5.77 9.42 10.95
N ILE A 74 5.68 9.44 9.62
CA ILE A 74 6.80 9.07 8.76
C ILE A 74 8.00 9.97 9.07
N SER A 75 7.78 11.29 9.10
CA SER A 75 8.86 12.24 9.33
C SER A 75 9.52 12.07 10.70
N GLU A 76 8.73 11.86 11.75
CA GLU A 76 9.24 11.68 13.12
C GLU A 76 9.97 10.34 13.29
N ALA A 77 9.41 9.25 12.75
CA ALA A 77 10.05 7.94 12.76
C ALA A 77 11.42 7.98 12.07
N VAL A 78 11.48 8.58 10.88
CA VAL A 78 12.73 8.72 10.11
C VAL A 78 13.76 9.56 10.85
N LYS A 79 13.36 10.66 11.50
CA LYS A 79 14.27 11.49 12.34
C LYS A 79 14.88 10.69 13.48
N GLN A 80 14.17 9.71 14.03
CA GLN A 80 14.65 8.83 15.08
C GLN A 80 15.37 7.57 14.54
N GLY A 81 15.67 7.54 13.23
CA GLY A 81 16.38 6.43 12.59
C GLY A 81 15.54 5.16 12.42
N LYS A 82 14.22 5.25 12.55
CA LYS A 82 13.30 4.12 12.36
C LYS A 82 12.95 3.96 10.89
N LYS A 83 12.64 2.72 10.48
CA LYS A 83 12.12 2.45 9.13
C LYS A 83 10.59 2.46 9.13
N VAL A 84 10.01 2.93 8.03
CA VAL A 84 8.57 2.98 7.82
C VAL A 84 8.19 2.25 6.54
N ILE A 85 7.17 1.40 6.63
CA ILE A 85 6.51 0.75 5.51
C ILE A 85 5.09 1.33 5.45
N ASP A 86 4.86 2.22 4.50
CA ASP A 86 3.55 2.83 4.29
C ASP A 86 2.67 1.87 3.51
N ILE A 87 1.60 1.41 4.15
CA ILE A 87 0.59 0.47 3.64
C ILE A 87 -0.77 1.17 3.45
N SER A 88 -0.80 2.50 3.48
CA SER A 88 -2.01 3.28 3.25
C SER A 88 -2.43 3.23 1.77
N ASP A 89 -3.74 3.39 1.53
CA ASP A 89 -4.35 3.29 0.19
C ASP A 89 -3.95 4.44 -0.78
N ASP A 90 -3.24 5.46 -0.31
CA ASP A 90 -2.85 6.63 -1.10
C ASP A 90 -1.35 6.69 -1.37
N ASN A 91 -0.86 5.70 -2.12
CA ASN A 91 0.54 5.67 -2.58
C ASN A 91 0.91 6.83 -3.53
N SER A 92 -0.09 7.48 -4.14
CA SER A 92 0.14 8.64 -5.01
C SER A 92 0.75 9.82 -4.24
N ALA A 93 0.44 9.91 -2.95
CA ALA A 93 0.84 11.03 -2.10
C ALA A 93 2.17 10.79 -1.38
N ALA A 94 2.53 9.54 -1.06
CA ALA A 94 3.90 9.23 -0.59
C ALA A 94 4.94 9.76 -1.59
N MET A 95 4.65 9.71 -2.89
CA MET A 95 5.55 10.18 -3.94
C MET A 95 5.42 11.67 -4.31
N ASN A 96 4.49 12.43 -3.71
CA ASN A 96 4.42 13.89 -3.89
C ASN A 96 5.36 14.59 -2.90
N LYS A 97 6.56 14.87 -3.43
CA LYS A 97 7.84 15.25 -2.79
C LYS A 97 7.89 16.62 -2.08
N GLY A 98 6.90 16.99 -1.29
CA GLY A 98 6.92 18.28 -0.56
C GLY A 98 7.46 18.21 0.86
N GLU A 99 6.94 17.27 1.65
CA GLU A 99 6.96 17.41 3.12
C GLU A 99 7.62 16.25 3.86
N LEU A 100 8.02 15.18 3.16
CA LEU A 100 8.65 14.02 3.78
C LEU A 100 10.16 14.21 3.91
N SER A 101 10.70 13.87 5.09
CA SER A 101 12.14 13.91 5.39
C SER A 101 12.98 12.91 4.58
N ALA A 102 12.34 11.92 3.94
CA ALA A 102 12.96 10.95 3.05
C ALA A 102 12.05 10.64 1.86
N SER A 103 12.63 10.47 0.68
CA SER A 103 11.88 10.04 -0.52
C SER A 103 11.51 8.56 -0.38
N PRO A 104 10.21 8.20 -0.48
CA PRO A 104 9.81 6.80 -0.39
C PRO A 104 10.26 6.01 -1.61
N VAL A 105 10.61 4.75 -1.35
CA VAL A 105 11.01 3.77 -2.35
C VAL A 105 9.84 2.83 -2.61
N TYR A 106 9.54 2.57 -3.89
CA TYR A 106 8.45 1.67 -4.28
C TYR A 106 8.75 0.21 -3.90
N GLY A 107 7.81 -0.42 -3.18
CA GLY A 107 8.02 -1.66 -2.45
C GLY A 107 7.78 -2.96 -3.24
N ILE A 108 8.31 -3.08 -4.46
CA ILE A 108 8.35 -4.37 -5.19
C ILE A 108 9.80 -4.89 -5.20
N PRO A 109 10.17 -5.86 -4.33
CA PRO A 109 11.53 -6.37 -4.23
C PRO A 109 12.09 -6.91 -5.56
N GLU A 110 11.27 -7.56 -6.38
CA GLU A 110 11.65 -8.10 -7.68
C GLU A 110 12.15 -7.01 -8.65
N LEU A 111 11.66 -5.79 -8.48
CA LEU A 111 11.96 -4.66 -9.37
C LEU A 111 12.87 -3.60 -8.73
N ASN A 112 12.98 -3.58 -7.39
CA ASN A 112 13.55 -2.44 -6.68
C ASN A 112 14.36 -2.79 -5.42
N LYS A 113 14.86 -4.05 -5.32
CA LYS A 113 15.56 -4.59 -4.14
C LYS A 113 16.65 -3.68 -3.58
N GLU A 114 17.55 -3.18 -4.42
CA GLU A 114 18.72 -2.41 -3.99
C GLU A 114 18.32 -1.10 -3.30
N ASN A 115 17.32 -0.41 -3.84
CA ASN A 115 16.79 0.81 -3.24
C ASN A 115 16.05 0.50 -1.93
N ILE A 116 15.29 -0.60 -1.88
CA ILE A 116 14.53 -1.01 -0.67
C ILE A 116 15.47 -1.32 0.50
N MET A 117 16.61 -1.96 0.25
CA MET A 117 17.58 -2.30 1.31
C MET A 117 18.07 -1.07 2.09
N ASN A 118 18.26 0.04 1.36
CA ASN A 118 18.77 1.30 1.91
C ASN A 118 17.67 2.30 2.29
N ALA A 119 16.41 1.98 2.02
CA ALA A 119 15.29 2.87 2.27
C ALA A 119 14.97 2.98 3.77
N PHE A 120 14.69 4.21 4.19
CA PHE A 120 14.01 4.51 5.45
C PHE A 120 12.49 4.49 5.30
N VAL A 121 11.97 4.79 4.11
CA VAL A 121 10.54 4.79 3.81
C VAL A 121 10.30 3.93 2.59
N VAL A 122 9.47 2.90 2.74
CA VAL A 122 9.01 2.05 1.65
C VAL A 122 7.52 2.30 1.46
N SER A 123 7.11 2.69 0.26
CA SER A 123 5.69 2.73 -0.12
C SER A 123 5.30 1.35 -0.61
N ASN A 124 4.45 0.67 0.15
CA ASN A 124 3.98 -0.66 -0.19
C ASN A 124 2.95 -0.54 -1.32
N PRO A 125 3.17 -1.20 -2.45
CA PRO A 125 2.37 -1.02 -3.65
C PRO A 125 0.90 -1.41 -3.43
N SER A 126 0.01 -0.87 -4.28
CA SER A 126 -1.35 -1.39 -4.36
C SER A 126 -1.32 -2.85 -4.82
N CYS A 127 -2.25 -3.66 -4.32
CA CYS A 127 -2.36 -5.08 -4.68
C CYS A 127 -2.54 -5.29 -6.19
N TYR A 128 -3.35 -4.45 -6.84
CA TYR A 128 -3.54 -4.48 -8.29
C TYR A 128 -2.30 -4.05 -9.07
N CYS A 129 -1.66 -2.98 -8.62
CA CYS A 129 -0.44 -2.47 -9.26
C CYS A 129 0.70 -3.49 -9.13
N THR A 130 0.75 -4.25 -8.04
CA THR A 130 1.72 -5.34 -7.87
C THR A 130 1.60 -6.37 -8.98
N GLY A 131 0.40 -6.92 -9.22
CA GLY A 131 0.18 -7.90 -10.28
C GLY A 131 0.47 -7.34 -11.68
N ALA A 132 -0.03 -6.14 -11.96
CA ALA A 132 0.19 -5.46 -13.23
C ALA A 132 1.68 -5.18 -13.50
N MET A 133 2.40 -4.63 -12.52
CA MET A 133 3.82 -4.28 -12.64
C MET A 133 4.69 -5.52 -12.83
N LEU A 134 4.42 -6.61 -12.10
CA LEU A 134 5.16 -7.86 -12.27
C LEU A 134 4.92 -8.48 -13.66
N GLY A 135 3.69 -8.42 -14.17
CA GLY A 135 3.38 -8.90 -15.53
C GLY A 135 3.97 -8.02 -16.64
N LEU A 136 3.97 -6.70 -16.46
CA LEU A 136 4.47 -5.75 -17.44
C LEU A 136 5.99 -5.62 -17.45
N ALA A 137 6.66 -5.75 -16.30
CA ALA A 137 8.09 -5.54 -16.15
C ALA A 137 8.95 -6.22 -17.23
N PRO A 138 8.82 -7.53 -17.52
CA PRO A 138 9.63 -8.17 -18.55
C PRO A 138 9.33 -7.64 -19.96
N LEU A 139 8.08 -7.28 -20.25
CA LEU A 139 7.65 -6.77 -21.56
C LEU A 139 8.16 -5.34 -21.80
N VAL A 140 8.09 -4.49 -20.76
CA VAL A 140 8.60 -3.12 -20.79
C VAL A 140 10.12 -3.12 -20.90
N HIS A 141 10.81 -3.89 -20.05
CA HIS A 141 12.27 -3.98 -20.06
C HIS A 141 12.80 -4.50 -21.41
N GLY A 142 12.16 -5.52 -21.98
CA GLY A 142 12.52 -6.08 -23.27
C GLY A 142 12.04 -5.26 -24.48
N LYS A 143 11.29 -4.18 -24.28
CA LYS A 143 10.66 -3.36 -25.34
C LYS A 143 9.81 -4.20 -26.30
N LEU A 144 9.02 -5.13 -25.76
CA LEU A 144 8.28 -6.16 -26.51
C LEU A 144 6.81 -5.80 -26.79
N ILE A 145 6.36 -4.62 -26.34
CA ILE A 145 4.96 -4.19 -26.46
C ILE A 145 4.87 -2.74 -26.95
N ASP A 146 3.73 -2.39 -27.55
CA ASP A 146 3.41 -0.99 -27.82
C ASP A 146 2.98 -0.29 -26.52
N MET A 147 3.85 0.59 -26.04
CA MET A 147 3.65 1.35 -24.79
C MET A 147 2.46 2.31 -24.83
N LYS A 148 1.88 2.57 -26.02
CA LYS A 148 0.75 3.52 -26.17
C LYS A 148 -0.62 2.89 -25.91
N SER A 149 -0.74 1.57 -25.95
CA SER A 149 -2.03 0.87 -25.95
C SER A 149 -2.02 -0.36 -25.05
N VAL A 150 -1.60 -0.19 -23.79
CA VAL A 150 -1.60 -1.29 -22.82
C VAL A 150 -2.95 -1.36 -22.13
N ILE A 151 -3.62 -2.51 -22.21
CA ILE A 151 -4.90 -2.77 -21.57
C ILE A 151 -4.67 -3.75 -20.44
N ILE A 152 -5.09 -3.38 -19.24
CA ILE A 152 -4.95 -4.19 -18.03
C ILE A 152 -6.35 -4.43 -17.49
N ASP A 153 -6.74 -5.69 -17.49
CA ASP A 153 -8.03 -6.15 -17.00
C ASP A 153 -7.78 -7.10 -15.82
N SER A 154 -8.03 -6.62 -14.60
CA SER A 154 -7.70 -7.30 -13.35
C SER A 154 -8.96 -7.79 -12.62
N LYS A 155 -8.95 -9.03 -12.13
CA LYS A 155 -10.10 -9.65 -11.45
C LYS A 155 -9.71 -9.99 -10.02
N ALA A 156 -10.26 -9.29 -9.04
CA ALA A 156 -9.94 -9.51 -7.64
C ALA A 156 -11.10 -10.08 -6.83
N GLY A 157 -10.75 -10.74 -5.73
CA GLY A 157 -11.70 -11.15 -4.72
C GLY A 157 -12.19 -9.99 -3.86
N VAL A 158 -13.32 -10.19 -3.18
CA VAL A 158 -14.02 -9.14 -2.42
C VAL A 158 -13.18 -8.49 -1.30
N THR A 159 -12.12 -9.14 -0.81
CA THR A 159 -11.23 -8.55 0.21
C THR A 159 -10.33 -7.43 -0.33
N SER A 160 -10.30 -7.18 -1.65
CA SER A 160 -9.58 -6.05 -2.25
C SER A 160 -10.35 -4.73 -2.20
N LEU A 161 -11.62 -4.75 -1.78
CA LEU A 161 -12.42 -3.55 -1.63
C LEU A 161 -12.06 -2.82 -0.33
N SER A 162 -11.85 -1.51 -0.42
CA SER A 162 -11.75 -0.64 0.76
C SER A 162 -13.15 -0.40 1.31
N LYS A 163 -13.28 -0.14 2.62
CA LYS A 163 -14.58 0.16 3.27
C LYS A 163 -15.36 1.30 2.61
N THR A 164 -14.66 2.21 1.93
CA THR A 164 -15.26 3.36 1.25
C THR A 164 -15.78 3.04 -0.15
N ASP A 165 -15.48 1.85 -0.69
CA ASP A 165 -15.96 1.44 -2.00
C ASP A 165 -17.46 1.16 -1.96
N LYS A 166 -18.19 1.75 -2.91
CA LYS A 166 -19.66 1.55 -3.02
C LYS A 166 -20.08 0.08 -3.19
N LEU A 167 -19.16 -0.77 -3.66
CA LEU A 167 -19.40 -2.21 -3.81
C LEU A 167 -19.29 -3.00 -2.50
N VAL A 168 -18.94 -2.36 -1.39
CA VAL A 168 -18.95 -2.98 -0.05
C VAL A 168 -20.37 -3.22 0.44
N GLU A 169 -21.38 -2.63 -0.21
CA GLU A 169 -22.79 -2.84 0.10
C GLU A 169 -23.23 -4.26 -0.32
N SER A 170 -23.16 -5.16 0.67
CA SER A 170 -23.68 -6.52 0.76
C SER A 170 -22.95 -7.67 0.02
N PHE A 171 -22.66 -8.73 0.79
CA PHE A 171 -22.19 -10.03 0.29
C PHE A 171 -23.15 -10.62 -0.76
N LEU A 172 -24.46 -10.36 -0.61
CA LEU A 172 -25.50 -10.81 -1.55
C LEU A 172 -25.34 -10.17 -2.92
N ASP A 173 -24.91 -8.91 -2.97
CA ASP A 173 -24.74 -8.20 -4.23
C ASP A 173 -23.52 -8.70 -5.00
N ASN A 174 -22.49 -9.20 -4.31
CA ASN A 174 -21.24 -9.64 -4.94
C ASN A 174 -21.19 -11.16 -5.18
N ASN A 175 -22.02 -11.94 -4.49
CA ASN A 175 -22.10 -13.39 -4.71
C ASN A 175 -22.66 -13.70 -6.11
N GLU A 176 -22.10 -14.72 -6.79
CA GLU A 176 -22.49 -15.11 -8.16
C GLU A 176 -22.47 -13.97 -9.21
N SER A 177 -21.69 -12.92 -8.99
CA SER A 177 -21.61 -11.78 -9.93
C SER A 177 -20.17 -11.35 -10.22
N VAL A 178 -19.99 -10.73 -11.40
CA VAL A 178 -18.75 -10.07 -11.81
C VAL A 178 -19.07 -8.62 -12.10
N LYS A 179 -18.39 -7.70 -11.42
CA LYS A 179 -18.68 -6.25 -11.52
C LYS A 179 -17.41 -5.48 -11.78
N ALA A 180 -17.40 -4.70 -12.87
CA ALA A 180 -16.38 -3.68 -13.06
C ALA A 180 -16.61 -2.52 -12.10
N TYR A 181 -15.54 -1.90 -11.61
CA TYR A 181 -15.62 -0.74 -10.73
C TYR A 181 -14.52 0.26 -11.02
N LYS A 182 -14.63 1.48 -10.48
CA LYS A 182 -13.65 2.57 -10.68
C LYS A 182 -13.22 2.76 -12.15
N LEU A 183 -14.18 2.62 -13.07
CA LEU A 183 -13.94 2.71 -14.51
C LEU A 183 -13.36 4.08 -14.89
N GLY A 184 -12.37 4.06 -15.78
CA GLY A 184 -11.69 5.26 -16.28
C GLY A 184 -10.27 5.39 -15.74
N ARG A 185 -9.80 6.63 -15.58
CA ARG A 185 -8.47 6.91 -15.03
C ARG A 185 -8.56 6.97 -13.50
N ASP A 186 -8.05 5.95 -12.84
CA ASP A 186 -8.02 5.84 -11.38
C ASP A 186 -6.59 5.88 -10.80
N ASN A 187 -6.47 5.77 -9.48
CA ASN A 187 -5.17 5.79 -8.79
C ASN A 187 -4.25 4.65 -9.23
N HIS A 188 -4.78 3.49 -9.63
CA HIS A 188 -3.98 2.36 -10.08
C HIS A 188 -3.32 2.66 -11.42
N SER A 189 -4.08 3.21 -12.37
CA SER A 189 -3.52 3.62 -13.67
C SER A 189 -2.39 4.64 -13.51
N ILE A 190 -2.54 5.60 -12.58
CA ILE A 190 -1.53 6.61 -12.28
C ILE A 190 -0.29 5.97 -11.64
N GLU A 191 -0.47 5.08 -10.66
CA GLU A 191 0.63 4.38 -10.00
C GLU A 191 1.45 3.56 -11.02
N ILE A 192 0.79 2.78 -11.88
CA ILE A 192 1.46 1.96 -12.91
C ILE A 192 2.25 2.85 -13.87
N GLU A 193 1.62 3.91 -14.42
CA GLU A 193 2.30 4.84 -15.33
C GLU A 193 3.53 5.48 -14.69
N GLN A 194 3.39 5.93 -13.44
CA GLN A 194 4.46 6.56 -12.69
C GLN A 194 5.61 5.57 -12.41
N GLN A 195 5.31 4.35 -11.98
CA GLN A 195 6.35 3.38 -11.66
C GLN A 195 7.04 2.83 -12.91
N VAL A 196 6.35 2.71 -14.03
CA VAL A 196 7.01 2.37 -15.29
C VAL A 196 8.03 3.46 -15.67
N GLY A 197 7.66 4.73 -15.51
CA GLY A 197 8.59 5.85 -15.69
C GLY A 197 9.77 5.81 -14.72
N ASN A 198 9.53 5.58 -13.44
CA ASN A 198 10.58 5.59 -12.41
C ASN A 198 11.55 4.40 -12.54
N LEU A 199 11.04 3.21 -12.81
CA LEU A 199 11.82 1.97 -12.79
C LEU A 199 12.49 1.67 -14.14
N PHE A 200 11.86 2.06 -15.25
CA PHE A 200 12.34 1.72 -16.60
C PHE A 200 12.71 2.93 -17.45
N GLY A 201 12.40 4.16 -17.01
CA GLY A 201 12.65 5.38 -17.78
C GLY A 201 11.76 5.50 -19.03
N GLU A 202 10.67 4.75 -19.09
CA GLU A 202 9.76 4.67 -20.24
C GLU A 202 8.42 5.32 -19.92
N LYS A 203 7.75 5.87 -20.94
CA LYS A 203 6.37 6.37 -20.80
C LYS A 203 5.40 5.33 -21.32
N ILE A 204 4.42 4.96 -20.50
CA ILE A 204 3.35 4.04 -20.84
C ILE A 204 1.99 4.76 -20.78
N GLY A 205 1.06 4.36 -21.64
CA GLY A 205 -0.36 4.69 -21.51
C GLY A 205 -1.14 3.43 -21.20
N VAL A 206 -1.82 3.41 -20.05
CA VAL A 206 -2.57 2.23 -19.58
C VAL A 206 -4.06 2.51 -19.52
N PHE A 207 -4.85 1.56 -20.03
CA PHE A 207 -6.27 1.46 -19.77
C PHE A 207 -6.49 0.37 -18.73
N TYR A 208 -6.82 0.78 -17.51
CA TYR A 208 -6.98 -0.11 -16.38
C TYR A 208 -8.47 -0.33 -16.08
N THR A 209 -8.89 -1.59 -15.99
CA THR A 209 -10.27 -1.96 -15.62
C THR A 209 -10.23 -3.02 -14.53
N PRO A 210 -10.59 -2.67 -13.28
CA PRO A 210 -10.67 -3.64 -12.21
C PRO A 210 -12.08 -4.23 -12.12
N TYR A 211 -12.13 -5.53 -11.82
CA TYR A 211 -13.34 -6.31 -11.61
C TYR A 211 -13.31 -6.96 -10.24
N ILE A 212 -14.46 -6.99 -9.57
CA ILE A 212 -14.70 -7.85 -8.43
C ILE A 212 -15.40 -9.11 -8.91
N VAL A 213 -14.87 -10.27 -8.54
CA VAL A 213 -15.40 -11.61 -8.85
C VAL A 213 -15.78 -12.33 -7.55
N PRO A 214 -16.64 -13.37 -7.59
CA PRO A 214 -17.21 -13.97 -6.39
C PRO A 214 -16.22 -14.95 -5.71
N MET A 215 -15.07 -14.42 -5.33
CA MET A 215 -14.04 -15.12 -4.56
C MET A 215 -13.61 -14.25 -3.38
N ASN A 216 -13.16 -14.89 -2.30
CA ASN A 216 -12.71 -14.15 -1.12
C ASN A 216 -11.39 -13.42 -1.38
N LYS A 217 -10.40 -14.11 -1.97
CA LYS A 217 -9.03 -13.61 -2.18
C LYS A 217 -8.53 -14.02 -3.57
N GLY A 218 -7.56 -13.27 -4.09
CA GLY A 218 -6.94 -13.48 -5.40
C GLY A 218 -7.00 -12.20 -6.24
N ILE A 219 -6.07 -12.07 -7.19
CA ILE A 219 -5.99 -11.05 -8.25
C ILE A 219 -5.44 -11.74 -9.50
#